data_AF-A0A5C2MCB5-F1
#
_entry.id   AF-A0A5C2MCB5-F1
#
_cell.length_a   1.000
_cell.length_b   1.000
_cell.length_c   1.000
_cell.angle_alpha   90.00
_cell.angle_beta   90.00
_cell.angle_gamma   90.00
#
_symmetry.space_group_name_H-M   'P 1'
#
loop_
_entity.id
_entity.type
_entity.pdbx_description
1 polymer ?
#
loop_
_entity_poly.entity_id
_entity_poly.type
_entity_poly.pdbx_seq_one_letter_code
_entity_poly.pdbx_strand_id
1 'polypeptide(L)'
;MLMNGWTSLLAVAVPLVVQAATPAPEIITRAIAIAAEQFGEEPEQISVVQVQPKVWSDGCLGLGGLRVDCAERLTPGWEITLTNPNAPYPQQWVYRTNQSGSLILWDAAGSRMIGTLIQRPQRLSLEELPPPLPEGVSFRVIRQSDASGNRSPSTTTTLLYNDGRIVQQTTNARGETLSRTLRTVTPAQVSQFNQLLSDRRFERFNGFDFVPTPVERPVPIHLVSTPTATVRFAEANEYRLASDLVAVLRAWELLVAKGRLPSQISSQTS
;
A
#
# COMPACT_ATOMS: atom_id res chain seq x y z
N MET A 1 84.20 -12.96 18.74
CA MET A 1 83.19 -13.73 17.98
C MET A 1 81.86 -13.65 18.72
N LEU A 2 80.88 -13.04 18.06
CA LEU A 2 79.42 -13.23 18.14
C LEU A 2 78.67 -12.98 19.48
N MET A 3 78.05 -11.80 19.56
CA MET A 3 76.89 -11.48 20.40
C MET A 3 75.62 -12.01 19.72
N ASN A 4 74.81 -12.83 20.39
CA ASN A 4 73.50 -13.25 19.90
C ASN A 4 72.40 -12.44 20.60
N GLY A 5 71.80 -11.50 19.88
CA GLY A 5 70.58 -10.81 20.28
C GLY A 5 69.34 -11.62 19.87
N TRP A 6 68.44 -11.86 20.83
CA TRP A 6 67.12 -12.42 20.57
C TRP A 6 66.12 -11.27 20.48
N THR A 7 65.62 -10.97 19.29
CA THR A 7 64.51 -10.05 19.08
C THR A 7 63.21 -10.83 18.97
N SER A 8 62.36 -10.71 19.98
CA SER A 8 60.98 -11.19 19.95
C SER A 8 60.18 -10.44 18.89
N LEU A 9 59.63 -11.17 17.92
CA LEU A 9 58.62 -10.65 17.00
C LEU A 9 57.25 -10.66 17.70
N LEU A 10 56.79 -9.50 18.14
CA LEU A 10 55.38 -9.30 18.52
C LEU A 10 54.54 -9.30 17.24
N ALA A 11 53.78 -10.37 17.02
CA ALA A 11 52.76 -10.41 15.97
C ALA A 11 51.63 -9.44 16.36
N VAL A 12 51.54 -8.32 15.63
CA VAL A 12 50.42 -7.39 15.75
C VAL A 12 49.22 -8.04 15.07
N ALA A 13 48.26 -8.53 15.86
CA ALA A 13 46.96 -8.95 15.35
C ALA A 13 46.20 -7.69 14.90
N VAL A 14 46.09 -7.50 13.58
CA VAL A 14 45.25 -6.46 12.99
C VAL A 14 43.80 -6.95 13.09
N PRO A 15 42.90 -6.25 13.80
CA PRO A 15 41.50 -6.61 13.78
C PRO A 15 40.94 -6.30 12.39
N LEU A 16 40.41 -7.31 11.71
CA LEU A 16 39.60 -7.12 10.50
C LEU A 16 38.32 -6.41 10.91
N VAL A 17 38.27 -5.09 10.74
CA VAL A 17 37.02 -4.34 10.83
C VAL A 17 36.18 -4.74 9.62
N VAL A 18 35.14 -5.55 9.84
CA VAL A 18 34.15 -5.87 8.80
C VAL A 18 33.34 -4.59 8.55
N GLN A 19 33.75 -3.82 7.54
CA GLN A 19 33.02 -2.64 7.10
C GLN A 19 31.61 -3.07 6.68
N ALA A 20 30.57 -2.51 7.30
CA ALA A 20 29.20 -2.73 6.84
C ALA A 20 29.12 -2.34 5.37
N ALA A 21 28.67 -3.26 4.51
CA ALA A 21 28.52 -2.97 3.10
C ALA A 21 27.55 -1.78 2.94
N THR A 22 27.91 -0.80 2.12
CA THR A 22 27.07 0.37 1.79
C THR A 22 26.72 0.32 0.31
N PRO A 23 25.48 0.67 -0.10
CA PRO A 23 25.15 0.76 -1.52
C PRO A 23 25.95 1.88 -2.17
N ALA A 24 26.08 1.78 -3.48
CA ALA A 24 26.67 2.85 -4.27
C ALA A 24 25.81 4.13 -4.18
N PRO A 25 26.40 5.33 -4.08
CA PRO A 25 25.66 6.57 -3.82
C PRO A 25 24.54 6.86 -4.81
N GLU A 26 24.70 6.48 -6.08
CA GLU A 26 23.70 6.64 -7.13
C GLU A 26 22.38 5.91 -6.84
N ILE A 27 22.42 4.80 -6.09
CA ILE A 27 21.23 4.07 -5.68
C ILE A 27 20.41 4.91 -4.70
N ILE A 28 21.10 5.59 -3.77
CA ILE A 28 20.49 6.49 -2.79
C ILE A 28 19.91 7.72 -3.49
N THR A 29 20.69 8.36 -4.37
CA THR A 29 20.23 9.51 -5.16
C THR A 29 18.99 9.17 -5.97
N ARG A 30 18.96 7.98 -6.59
CA ARG A 30 17.80 7.51 -7.35
C ARG A 30 16.60 7.24 -6.46
N ALA A 31 16.80 6.64 -5.29
CA ALA A 31 15.72 6.42 -4.32
C ALA A 31 15.11 7.75 -3.83
N ILE A 32 15.95 8.75 -3.57
CA ILE A 32 15.51 10.12 -3.22
C ILE A 32 14.71 10.73 -4.36
N ALA A 33 15.20 10.68 -5.60
CA ALA A 33 14.50 11.23 -6.76
C ALA A 33 13.13 10.55 -6.98
N ILE A 34 13.05 9.23 -6.81
CA ILE A 34 11.79 8.49 -6.88
C ILE A 34 10.83 8.95 -5.78
N ALA A 35 11.32 9.10 -4.54
CA ALA A 35 10.49 9.56 -3.41
C ALA A 35 9.99 10.99 -3.62
N ALA A 36 10.86 11.88 -4.08
CA ALA A 36 10.54 13.27 -4.42
C ALA A 36 9.40 13.35 -5.44
N GLU A 37 9.55 12.66 -6.57
CA GLU A 37 8.52 12.60 -7.61
C GLU A 37 7.22 11.96 -7.09
N GLN A 38 7.32 10.86 -6.35
CA GLN A 38 6.16 10.09 -5.88
C GLN A 38 5.32 10.84 -4.83
N PHE A 39 5.96 11.65 -3.98
CA PHE A 39 5.31 12.34 -2.86
C PHE A 39 5.17 13.85 -3.06
N GLY A 40 5.65 14.39 -4.18
CA GLY A 40 5.56 15.83 -4.48
C GLY A 40 6.46 16.66 -3.57
N GLU A 41 7.64 16.14 -3.25
CA GLU A 41 8.63 16.74 -2.38
C GLU A 41 9.83 17.19 -3.23
N GLU A 42 10.57 18.19 -2.76
CA GLU A 42 11.84 18.57 -3.38
C GLU A 42 12.94 17.59 -2.94
N PRO A 43 13.79 17.06 -3.84
CA PRO A 43 14.85 16.10 -3.49
C PRO A 43 15.76 16.57 -2.34
N GLU A 44 16.03 17.87 -2.27
CA GLU A 44 16.88 18.49 -1.24
C GLU A 44 16.23 18.49 0.15
N GLN A 45 14.92 18.30 0.23
CA GLN A 45 14.17 18.17 1.49
C GLN A 45 14.16 16.72 2.00
N ILE A 46 14.61 15.75 1.20
CA ILE A 46 14.59 14.34 1.57
C ILE A 46 15.96 13.92 2.10
N SER A 47 15.97 13.34 3.30
CA SER A 47 17.18 12.81 3.92
C SER A 47 17.10 11.30 4.12
N VAL A 48 18.26 10.67 4.17
CA VAL A 48 18.39 9.23 4.44
C VAL A 48 18.45 9.03 5.95
N VAL A 49 17.48 8.27 6.48
CA VAL A 49 17.45 7.85 7.88
C VAL A 49 18.35 6.65 8.07
N GLN A 50 18.19 5.64 7.21
CA GLN A 50 18.87 4.37 7.37
C GLN A 50 19.02 3.66 6.03
N VAL A 51 20.11 2.89 5.92
CA VAL A 51 20.33 1.97 4.83
C VAL A 51 20.80 0.64 5.42
N GLN A 52 20.11 -0.45 5.10
CA GLN A 52 20.46 -1.78 5.60
C GLN A 52 20.61 -2.77 4.45
N PRO A 53 21.69 -3.58 4.41
CA PRO A 53 21.76 -4.71 3.51
C PRO A 53 20.70 -5.74 3.89
N LYS A 54 20.00 -6.28 2.90
CA LYS A 54 18.94 -7.28 3.12
C LYS A 54 18.88 -8.26 1.97
N VAL A 55 18.47 -9.48 2.27
CA VAL A 55 18.16 -10.51 1.25
C VAL A 55 16.66 -10.68 1.19
N TRP A 56 16.10 -10.47 0.02
CA TRP A 56 14.67 -10.58 -0.25
C TRP A 56 14.28 -12.00 -0.63
N SER A 57 13.03 -12.36 -0.35
CA SER A 57 12.47 -13.71 -0.61
C SER A 57 12.29 -14.02 -2.09
N ASP A 58 12.16 -13.00 -2.94
CA ASP A 58 11.84 -13.13 -4.36
C ASP A 58 12.51 -12.02 -5.19
N GLY A 59 12.39 -12.12 -6.53
CA GLY A 59 12.87 -11.11 -7.49
C GLY A 59 12.09 -9.79 -7.46
N CYS A 60 10.97 -9.73 -6.75
CA CYS A 60 10.16 -8.54 -6.50
C CYS A 60 10.44 -7.94 -5.12
N LEU A 61 11.62 -8.23 -4.56
CA LEU A 61 12.13 -7.64 -3.32
C LEU A 61 11.25 -7.95 -2.10
N GLY A 62 10.54 -9.09 -2.12
CA GLY A 62 9.60 -9.48 -1.07
C GLY A 62 8.34 -8.62 -1.05
N LEU A 63 8.07 -7.87 -2.14
CA LEU A 63 6.85 -7.07 -2.35
C LEU A 63 5.96 -7.67 -3.44
N GLY A 64 6.39 -8.78 -4.06
CA GLY A 64 5.65 -9.47 -5.12
C GLY A 64 4.34 -10.10 -4.66
N GLY A 65 4.19 -10.43 -3.38
CA GLY A 65 3.00 -11.14 -2.90
C GLY A 65 2.82 -12.49 -3.60
N LEU A 66 1.62 -12.78 -4.14
CA LEU A 66 1.38 -14.00 -4.97
C LEU A 66 1.38 -13.69 -6.47
N ARG A 67 2.15 -12.71 -6.90
CA ARG A 67 2.29 -12.38 -8.32
C ARG A 67 2.98 -13.52 -9.05
N VAL A 68 2.36 -14.00 -10.12
CA VAL A 68 2.86 -15.14 -10.93
C VAL A 68 4.12 -14.76 -11.72
N ASP A 69 4.36 -13.47 -11.92
CA ASP A 69 5.52 -12.92 -12.63
C ASP A 69 6.72 -12.61 -11.72
N CYS A 70 6.61 -12.80 -10.41
CA CYS A 70 7.72 -12.60 -9.50
C CYS A 70 8.59 -13.86 -9.42
N ALA A 71 9.84 -13.75 -9.86
CA ALA A 71 10.79 -14.85 -9.84
C ALA A 71 11.04 -15.34 -8.39
N GLU A 72 10.83 -16.63 -8.13
CA GLU A 72 11.12 -17.28 -6.84
C GLU A 72 12.63 -17.45 -6.64
N ARG A 73 13.31 -16.37 -6.25
CA ARG A 73 14.75 -16.39 -5.98
C ARG A 73 15.10 -15.45 -4.83
N LEU A 74 16.08 -15.86 -4.02
CA LEU A 74 16.68 -14.95 -3.06
C LEU A 74 17.42 -13.82 -3.80
N THR A 75 17.09 -12.58 -3.45
CA THR A 75 17.62 -11.39 -4.11
C THR A 75 18.33 -10.51 -3.10
N PRO A 76 19.67 -10.45 -3.10
CA PRO A 76 20.42 -9.50 -2.29
C PRO A 76 20.11 -8.06 -2.71
N GLY A 77 20.14 -7.15 -1.75
CA GLY A 77 19.83 -5.75 -1.99
C GLY A 77 19.85 -4.90 -0.72
N TRP A 78 19.11 -3.80 -0.77
CA TRP A 78 19.12 -2.77 0.27
C TRP A 78 17.72 -2.33 0.65
N GLU A 79 17.49 -2.14 1.95
CA GLU A 79 16.35 -1.41 2.49
C GLU A 79 16.82 0.01 2.82
N ILE A 80 16.19 1.00 2.20
CA ILE A 80 16.52 2.43 2.33
C ILE A 80 15.34 3.11 2.98
N THR A 81 15.55 3.68 4.16
CA THR A 81 14.57 4.51 4.85
C THR A 81 14.90 5.97 4.62
N LEU A 82 13.96 6.68 4.01
CA LEU A 82 14.01 8.12 3.73
C LEU A 82 13.02 8.86 4.62
N THR A 83 13.25 10.15 4.83
CA THR A 83 12.35 11.04 5.58
C THR A 83 12.41 12.43 4.97
N ASN A 84 11.35 13.22 5.14
CA ASN A 84 11.45 14.68 5.02
C ASN A 84 11.40 15.26 6.46
N PRO A 85 12.52 15.78 7.00
CA PRO A 85 12.56 16.32 8.36
C PRO A 85 11.82 17.65 8.49
N ASN A 86 11.58 18.35 7.38
CA ASN A 86 10.89 19.63 7.32
C ASN A 86 9.40 19.47 7.00
N ALA A 87 8.93 18.24 6.77
CA ALA A 87 7.53 17.97 6.55
C ALA A 87 6.71 18.37 7.78
N PRO A 88 5.50 18.94 7.60
CA PRO A 88 4.62 19.32 8.71
C PRO A 88 4.20 18.14 9.59
N TYR A 89 4.36 16.91 9.10
CA TYR A 89 4.10 15.68 9.84
C TYR A 89 5.26 14.70 9.65
N PRO A 90 5.64 13.92 10.68
CA PRO A 90 6.65 12.88 10.54
C PRO A 90 6.26 11.84 9.49
N GLN A 91 7.10 11.68 8.47
CA GLN A 91 6.90 10.70 7.40
C GLN A 91 8.20 9.95 7.15
N GLN A 92 8.13 8.62 7.06
CA GLN A 92 9.26 7.78 6.66
C GLN A 92 8.86 6.89 5.49
N TRP A 93 9.61 6.98 4.40
CA TRP A 93 9.43 6.14 3.22
C TRP A 93 10.48 5.04 3.22
N VAL A 94 10.03 3.79 3.13
CA VAL A 94 10.92 2.64 2.97
C VAL A 94 10.91 2.23 1.51
N TYR A 95 12.10 2.18 0.92
CA TYR A 95 12.34 1.66 -0.42
C TYR A 95 13.19 0.40 -0.32
N ARG A 96 12.83 -0.61 -1.11
CA ARG A 96 13.62 -1.83 -1.27
C ARG A 96 14.26 -1.80 -2.63
N THR A 97 15.50 -2.22 -2.72
CA THR A 97 16.22 -2.31 -3.99
C THR A 97 17.01 -3.60 -4.10
N ASN A 98 17.31 -4.04 -5.32
CA ASN A 98 18.28 -5.10 -5.55
C ASN A 98 19.72 -4.56 -5.43
N GLN A 99 20.70 -5.47 -5.42
CA GLN A 99 22.10 -5.10 -5.21
C GLN A 99 22.63 -4.04 -6.18
N SER A 100 22.16 -4.04 -7.44
CA SER A 100 22.59 -3.11 -8.48
C SER A 100 21.83 -1.79 -8.52
N GLY A 101 20.74 -1.63 -7.76
CA GLY A 101 19.89 -0.45 -7.88
C GLY A 101 19.03 -0.40 -9.14
N SER A 102 19.02 -1.45 -9.97
CA SER A 102 18.26 -1.46 -11.22
C SER A 102 16.75 -1.52 -10.98
N LEU A 103 16.34 -2.14 -9.87
CA LEU A 103 14.96 -2.22 -9.40
C LEU A 103 14.87 -1.56 -8.02
N ILE A 104 14.07 -0.50 -7.90
CA ILE A 104 13.78 0.18 -6.64
C ILE A 104 12.25 0.22 -6.50
N LEU A 105 11.74 -0.36 -5.41
CA LEU A 105 10.30 -0.47 -5.14
C LEU A 105 9.97 0.16 -3.80
N TRP A 106 8.90 0.93 -3.76
CA TRP A 106 8.38 1.48 -2.51
C TRP A 106 7.72 0.38 -1.66
N ASP A 107 8.20 0.20 -0.44
CA ASP A 107 7.57 -0.62 0.57
C ASP A 107 6.57 0.21 1.38
N ALA A 108 5.36 0.30 0.85
CA ALA A 108 4.27 1.00 1.52
C ALA A 108 3.94 0.40 2.91
N ALA A 109 4.16 -0.90 3.13
CA ALA A 109 3.87 -1.55 4.41
C ALA A 109 4.96 -1.28 5.46
N GLY A 110 6.21 -1.15 5.03
CA GLY A 110 7.34 -0.75 5.87
C GLY A 110 7.41 0.76 6.14
N SER A 111 6.78 1.57 5.29
CA SER A 111 6.75 3.03 5.42
C SER A 111 5.84 3.49 6.57
N ARG A 112 6.26 4.54 7.26
CA ARG A 112 5.46 5.22 8.29
C ARG A 112 4.95 6.54 7.73
N MET A 113 3.77 6.48 7.12
CA MET A 113 3.06 7.67 6.68
C MET A 113 2.09 8.06 7.79
N ILE A 114 2.35 9.17 8.48
CA ILE A 114 1.28 9.82 9.25
C ILE A 114 0.38 10.50 8.23
N GLY A 115 -0.89 10.07 8.20
CA GLY A 115 -1.88 10.41 7.18
C GLY A 115 -1.83 11.87 6.74
N THR A 116 -1.25 12.09 5.57
CA THR A 116 -1.44 13.30 4.79
C THR A 116 -2.19 12.91 3.54
N LEU A 117 -3.51 13.03 3.62
CA LEU A 117 -4.07 13.90 2.61
C LEU A 117 -3.40 15.27 2.83
N ILE A 118 -2.67 15.78 1.83
CA ILE A 118 -2.11 17.14 1.86
C ILE A 118 -3.23 18.18 2.11
N GLN A 119 -4.48 17.78 1.82
CA GLN A 119 -5.70 18.53 2.04
C GLN A 119 -6.56 17.89 3.13
N ARG A 120 -7.17 18.69 4.01
CA ARG A 120 -8.21 18.18 4.94
C ARG A 120 -9.31 17.48 4.12
N PRO A 121 -9.74 16.25 4.46
CA PRO A 121 -10.81 15.59 3.73
C PRO A 121 -12.09 16.43 3.78
N GLN A 122 -12.76 16.48 2.64
CA GLN A 122 -14.03 17.19 2.49
C GLN A 122 -15.18 16.30 2.99
N ARG A 123 -16.39 16.85 2.96
CA ARG A 123 -17.62 16.12 3.27
C ARG A 123 -18.35 15.81 1.97
N LEU A 124 -18.81 14.57 1.84
CA LEU A 124 -19.70 14.18 0.75
C LEU A 124 -21.03 14.93 0.86
N SER A 125 -21.48 15.49 -0.25
CA SER A 125 -22.84 16.02 -0.35
C SER A 125 -23.85 14.88 -0.51
N LEU A 126 -25.14 15.16 -0.28
CA LEU A 126 -26.20 14.14 -0.40
C LEU A 126 -26.36 13.64 -1.84
N GLU A 127 -26.07 14.49 -2.82
CA GLU A 127 -26.14 14.18 -4.25
C GLU A 127 -24.99 13.27 -4.70
N GLU A 128 -23.87 13.31 -3.97
CA GLU A 128 -22.70 12.48 -4.24
C GLU A 128 -22.78 11.10 -3.56
N LEU A 129 -23.75 10.93 -2.65
CA LEU A 129 -23.96 9.64 -2.01
C LEU A 129 -24.53 8.63 -3.02
N PRO A 130 -24.00 7.40 -3.03
CA PRO A 130 -24.58 6.34 -3.83
C PRO A 130 -25.95 5.94 -3.27
N PRO A 131 -26.79 5.25 -4.07
CA PRO A 131 -28.06 4.70 -3.59
C PRO A 131 -27.84 3.83 -2.34
N PRO A 132 -28.88 3.65 -1.50
CA PRO A 132 -28.82 2.72 -0.38
C PRO A 132 -28.32 1.34 -0.81
N LEU A 133 -27.67 0.63 0.12
CA LEU A 133 -27.24 -0.75 -0.14
C LEU A 133 -28.46 -1.63 -0.46
N PRO A 134 -28.37 -2.51 -1.46
CA PRO A 134 -29.41 -3.50 -1.71
C PRO A 134 -29.62 -4.39 -0.48
N GLU A 135 -30.81 -4.96 -0.37
CA GLU A 135 -31.13 -5.88 0.72
C GLU A 135 -30.15 -7.07 0.75
N GLY A 136 -29.70 -7.43 1.94
CA GLY A 136 -28.76 -8.54 2.14
C GLY A 136 -27.31 -8.23 1.78
N VAL A 137 -26.95 -6.99 1.43
CA VAL A 137 -25.56 -6.58 1.16
C VAL A 137 -24.93 -5.94 2.39
N SER A 138 -23.77 -6.42 2.83
CA SER A 138 -23.02 -5.84 3.96
C SER A 138 -21.91 -4.87 3.54
N PHE A 139 -21.43 -4.97 2.31
CA PHE A 139 -20.33 -4.14 1.83
C PHE A 139 -20.43 -3.90 0.32
N ARG A 140 -20.09 -2.68 -0.11
CA ARG A 140 -20.07 -2.30 -1.52
C ARG A 140 -18.86 -1.46 -1.85
N VAL A 141 -18.25 -1.73 -3.00
CA VAL A 141 -17.28 -0.85 -3.64
C VAL A 141 -17.81 -0.46 -5.01
N ILE A 142 -17.99 0.83 -5.25
CA ILE A 142 -18.32 1.40 -6.57
C ILE A 142 -17.05 2.03 -7.11
N ARG A 143 -16.57 1.53 -8.25
CA ARG A 143 -15.49 2.13 -9.01
C ARG A 143 -16.07 2.89 -10.20
N GLN A 144 -15.90 4.20 -10.20
CA GLN A 144 -16.28 5.08 -11.31
C GLN A 144 -15.04 5.41 -12.12
N SER A 145 -15.06 5.11 -13.42
CA SER A 145 -13.99 5.48 -14.34
C SER A 145 -14.52 6.51 -15.33
N ASP A 146 -13.77 7.61 -15.47
CA ASP A 146 -14.04 8.63 -16.48
C ASP A 146 -13.79 8.13 -17.91
N ALA A 147 -14.15 8.97 -18.87
CA ALA A 147 -13.79 8.75 -20.26
C ALA A 147 -12.32 9.12 -20.47
N SER A 148 -11.46 8.14 -20.74
CA SER A 148 -10.05 8.38 -21.07
C SER A 148 -9.74 7.92 -22.49
N GLY A 149 -9.32 8.84 -23.37
CA GLY A 149 -9.01 8.51 -24.77
C GLY A 149 -10.23 7.95 -25.50
N ASN A 150 -10.15 6.68 -25.94
CA ASN A 150 -11.22 6.02 -26.68
C ASN A 150 -12.14 5.14 -25.79
N ARG A 151 -12.01 5.24 -24.46
CA ARG A 151 -12.77 4.42 -23.50
C ARG A 151 -13.95 5.22 -22.95
N SER A 152 -15.16 4.69 -23.12
CA SER A 152 -16.37 5.27 -22.52
C SER A 152 -16.34 5.17 -20.99
N PRO A 153 -16.99 6.10 -20.28
CA PRO A 153 -17.09 6.02 -18.84
C PRO A 153 -17.82 4.73 -18.45
N SER A 154 -17.43 4.15 -17.33
CA SER A 154 -18.05 2.92 -16.83
C SER A 154 -18.09 2.94 -15.31
N THR A 155 -19.13 2.32 -14.77
CA THR A 155 -19.27 2.11 -13.34
C THR A 155 -19.21 0.62 -13.07
N THR A 156 -18.32 0.20 -12.17
CA THR A 156 -18.26 -1.17 -11.70
C THR A 156 -18.57 -1.21 -10.21
N THR A 157 -19.67 -1.86 -9.86
CA THR A 157 -20.11 -2.05 -8.47
C THR A 157 -19.83 -3.47 -8.05
N THR A 158 -19.08 -3.68 -6.97
CA THR A 158 -18.84 -5.00 -6.39
C THR A 158 -19.48 -5.06 -5.01
N LEU A 159 -20.30 -6.07 -4.78
CA LEU A 159 -21.17 -6.25 -3.62
C LEU A 159 -20.77 -7.52 -2.86
N LEU A 160 -20.67 -7.44 -1.54
CA LEU A 160 -20.63 -8.59 -0.64
C LEU A 160 -22.00 -8.80 -0.02
N TYR A 161 -22.63 -9.92 -0.35
CA TYR A 161 -23.87 -10.35 0.29
C TYR A 161 -23.57 -11.07 1.61
N ASN A 162 -24.53 -10.98 2.55
CA ASN A 162 -24.51 -11.66 3.85
C ASN A 162 -24.44 -13.19 3.70
N ASP A 163 -24.92 -13.73 2.57
CA ASP A 163 -24.82 -15.15 2.23
C ASP A 163 -23.44 -15.57 1.69
N GLY A 164 -22.50 -14.64 1.59
CA GLY A 164 -21.14 -14.86 1.12
C GLY A 164 -20.93 -14.71 -0.39
N ARG A 165 -21.97 -14.42 -1.18
CA ARG A 165 -21.79 -14.13 -2.60
C ARG A 165 -21.11 -12.78 -2.79
N ILE A 166 -20.08 -12.76 -3.63
CA ILE A 166 -19.45 -11.55 -4.14
C ILE A 166 -19.89 -11.36 -5.58
N VAL A 167 -20.68 -10.32 -5.83
CA VAL A 167 -21.30 -10.04 -7.14
C VAL A 167 -20.74 -8.75 -7.70
N GLN A 168 -20.39 -8.75 -8.97
CA GLN A 168 -19.99 -7.57 -9.71
C GLN A 168 -21.06 -7.18 -10.72
N GLN A 169 -21.39 -5.90 -10.75
CA GLN A 169 -22.27 -5.27 -11.70
C GLN A 169 -21.48 -4.23 -12.47
N THR A 170 -21.50 -4.30 -13.80
CA THR A 170 -20.86 -3.29 -14.67
C THR A 170 -21.94 -2.59 -15.46
N THR A 171 -22.02 -1.27 -15.30
CA THR A 171 -22.93 -0.40 -16.03
C THR A 171 -22.15 0.37 -17.08
N ASN A 172 -22.54 0.21 -18.34
CA ASN A 172 -21.93 0.92 -19.46
C ASN A 172 -22.52 2.34 -19.63
N ALA A 173 -21.96 3.11 -20.57
CA ALA A 173 -22.43 4.48 -20.84
C ALA A 173 -23.89 4.58 -21.34
N ARG A 174 -24.50 3.47 -21.78
CA ARG A 174 -25.91 3.40 -22.19
C ARG A 174 -26.86 3.07 -21.03
N GLY A 175 -26.32 2.82 -19.83
CA GLY A 175 -27.09 2.42 -18.66
C GLY A 175 -27.39 0.91 -18.59
N GLU A 176 -26.91 0.12 -19.55
CA GLU A 176 -27.07 -1.33 -19.51
C GLU A 176 -26.16 -1.91 -18.42
N THR A 177 -26.73 -2.75 -17.55
CA THR A 177 -26.02 -3.33 -16.41
C THR A 177 -25.86 -4.84 -16.61
N LEU A 178 -24.62 -5.30 -16.65
CA LEU A 178 -24.27 -6.72 -16.64
C LEU A 178 -23.92 -7.15 -15.22
N SER A 179 -24.57 -8.20 -14.71
CA SER A 179 -24.30 -8.76 -13.38
C SER A 179 -23.61 -10.13 -13.49
N ARG A 180 -22.57 -10.37 -12.69
CA ARG A 180 -21.89 -11.66 -12.59
C ARG A 180 -21.47 -11.96 -11.15
N THR A 181 -21.59 -13.21 -10.73
CA THR A 181 -21.00 -13.65 -9.45
C THR A 181 -19.51 -13.86 -9.67
N LEU A 182 -18.67 -13.14 -8.92
CA LEU A 182 -17.22 -13.31 -8.96
C LEU A 182 -16.77 -14.52 -8.14
N ARG A 183 -17.39 -14.68 -6.97
CA ARG A 183 -16.99 -15.68 -5.97
C ARG A 183 -18.11 -15.91 -4.95
N THR A 184 -18.07 -17.06 -4.28
CA THR A 184 -18.78 -17.27 -3.02
C THR A 184 -17.75 -17.56 -1.93
N VAL A 185 -17.82 -16.85 -0.80
CA VAL A 185 -16.98 -17.04 0.39
C VAL A 185 -17.80 -17.68 1.51
N THR A 186 -17.12 -18.24 2.51
CA THR A 186 -17.80 -18.91 3.63
C THR A 186 -18.46 -17.91 4.58
N PRO A 187 -19.52 -18.29 5.32
CA PRO A 187 -20.11 -17.44 6.35
C PRO A 187 -19.10 -16.97 7.41
N ALA A 188 -18.12 -17.81 7.76
CA ALA A 188 -17.04 -17.45 8.68
C ALA A 188 -16.18 -16.30 8.12
N GLN A 189 -15.89 -16.29 6.82
CA GLN A 189 -15.13 -15.22 6.17
C GLN A 189 -15.94 -13.91 6.10
N VAL A 190 -17.25 -13.99 5.87
CA VAL A 190 -18.13 -12.82 5.95
C VAL A 190 -18.10 -12.22 7.36
N SER A 191 -18.24 -13.07 8.38
CA SER A 191 -18.18 -12.63 9.78
C SER A 191 -16.83 -12.01 10.13
N GLN A 192 -15.71 -12.62 9.73
CA GLN A 192 -14.37 -12.07 9.95
C GLN A 192 -14.16 -10.72 9.23
N PHE A 193 -14.69 -10.56 8.01
CA PHE A 193 -14.60 -9.30 7.30
C PHE A 193 -15.45 -8.20 7.97
N ASN A 194 -16.66 -8.53 8.42
CA ASN A 194 -17.50 -7.60 9.17
C ASN A 194 -16.85 -7.22 10.51
N GLN A 195 -16.18 -8.16 11.18
CA GLN A 195 -15.42 -7.88 12.40
C GLN A 195 -14.24 -6.93 12.11
N LEU A 196 -13.50 -7.15 11.01
CA LEU A 196 -12.44 -6.23 10.59
C LEU A 196 -12.98 -4.80 10.39
N LEU A 197 -14.15 -4.63 9.78
CA LEU A 197 -14.77 -3.30 9.64
C LEU A 197 -15.03 -2.62 10.99
N SER A 198 -15.46 -3.39 11.99
CA SER A 198 -15.67 -2.92 13.36
C SER A 198 -14.35 -2.58 14.06
N ASP A 199 -13.38 -3.48 14.03
CA ASP A 199 -12.06 -3.32 14.66
C ASP A 199 -11.30 -2.11 14.10
N ARG A 200 -11.44 -1.86 12.79
CA ARG A 200 -10.86 -0.71 12.07
C ARG A 200 -11.71 0.55 12.19
N ARG A 201 -12.84 0.48 12.91
CA ARG A 201 -13.79 1.57 13.15
C ARG A 201 -14.20 2.25 11.86
N PHE A 202 -14.56 1.47 10.83
CA PHE A 202 -14.83 1.98 9.49
C PHE A 202 -15.88 3.10 9.49
N GLU A 203 -16.85 3.06 10.42
CA GLU A 203 -17.90 4.07 10.56
C GLU A 203 -17.38 5.50 10.74
N ARG A 204 -16.17 5.68 11.29
CA ARG A 204 -15.58 7.02 11.45
C ARG A 204 -15.25 7.70 10.11
N PHE A 205 -15.18 6.93 9.03
CA PHE A 205 -14.95 7.45 7.68
C PHE A 205 -16.25 7.90 7.00
N ASN A 206 -17.40 7.76 7.67
CA ASN A 206 -18.69 8.11 7.10
C ASN A 206 -18.78 9.57 6.66
N GLY A 207 -19.15 9.77 5.39
CA GLY A 207 -19.39 11.05 4.77
C GLY A 207 -18.11 11.83 4.47
N PHE A 208 -16.94 11.20 4.55
CA PHE A 208 -15.68 11.84 4.16
C PHE A 208 -15.36 11.60 2.69
N ASP A 209 -14.83 12.65 2.07
CA ASP A 209 -14.28 12.64 0.74
C ASP A 209 -12.79 12.96 0.76
N PHE A 210 -12.01 12.03 0.24
CA PHE A 210 -10.56 12.06 0.17
C PHE A 210 -10.06 12.35 -1.25
N VAL A 211 -10.96 12.69 -2.19
CA VAL A 211 -10.58 13.13 -3.54
C VAL A 211 -9.94 14.53 -3.44
N PRO A 212 -8.71 14.74 -3.98
CA PRO A 212 -8.08 16.06 -3.96
C PRO A 212 -8.86 17.08 -4.78
N THR A 213 -8.91 18.30 -4.28
CA THR A 213 -9.39 19.47 -5.01
C THR A 213 -8.29 20.52 -5.13
N PRO A 214 -7.85 20.91 -6.34
CA PRO A 214 -8.36 20.47 -7.64
C PRO A 214 -7.90 19.04 -8.02
N VAL A 215 -8.67 18.36 -8.87
CA VAL A 215 -8.26 17.09 -9.47
C VAL A 215 -7.25 17.38 -10.58
N GLU A 216 -5.99 17.04 -10.35
CA GLU A 216 -4.90 17.31 -11.31
C GLU A 216 -5.00 16.45 -12.58
N ARG A 217 -5.39 15.18 -12.43
CA ARG A 217 -5.55 14.23 -13.53
C ARG A 217 -6.82 13.40 -13.33
N PRO A 218 -7.59 13.14 -14.40
CA PRO A 218 -8.73 12.23 -14.33
C PRO A 218 -8.24 10.83 -13.91
N VAL A 219 -8.72 10.36 -12.76
CA VAL A 219 -8.39 9.05 -12.19
C VAL A 219 -9.66 8.40 -11.68
N PRO A 220 -9.73 7.06 -11.66
CA PRO A 220 -10.87 6.35 -11.12
C PRO A 220 -11.16 6.74 -9.67
N ILE A 221 -12.46 6.92 -9.36
CA ILE A 221 -12.95 7.24 -8.01
C ILE A 221 -13.60 5.99 -7.43
N HIS A 222 -13.31 5.73 -6.15
CA HIS A 222 -13.97 4.69 -5.37
C HIS A 222 -14.93 5.30 -4.36
N LEU A 223 -16.12 4.72 -4.27
CA LEU A 223 -17.03 4.88 -3.14
C LEU A 223 -17.17 3.54 -2.43
N VAL A 224 -16.88 3.52 -1.14
CA VAL A 224 -16.92 2.31 -0.32
C VAL A 224 -17.99 2.49 0.74
N SER A 225 -18.97 1.58 0.76
CA SER A 225 -20.14 1.66 1.63
C SER A 225 -20.31 0.41 2.49
N THR A 226 -20.70 0.65 3.74
CA THR A 226 -21.36 -0.28 4.68
C THR A 226 -22.78 0.22 4.93
N PRO A 227 -23.66 -0.53 5.63
CA PRO A 227 -25.02 -0.08 5.94
C PRO A 227 -25.11 1.30 6.62
N THR A 228 -24.05 1.69 7.35
CA THR A 228 -24.04 2.91 8.18
C THR A 228 -23.04 3.96 7.73
N ALA A 229 -22.12 3.63 6.82
CA ALA A 229 -21.03 4.53 6.44
C ALA A 229 -20.65 4.45 4.97
N THR A 230 -20.40 5.61 4.35
CA THR A 230 -19.80 5.70 3.00
C THR A 230 -18.60 6.64 2.99
N VAL A 231 -17.54 6.25 2.30
CA VAL A 231 -16.33 7.07 2.08
C VAL A 231 -15.99 7.13 0.59
N ARG A 232 -15.49 8.26 0.12
CA ARG A 232 -15.03 8.46 -1.27
C ARG A 232 -13.54 8.78 -1.31
N PHE A 233 -12.83 8.22 -2.29
CA PHE A 233 -11.41 8.52 -2.53
C PHE A 233 -11.01 8.26 -3.99
N ALA A 234 -9.94 8.93 -4.44
CA ALA A 234 -9.34 8.65 -5.73
C ALA A 234 -8.46 7.38 -5.64
N GLU A 235 -8.56 6.47 -6.61
CA GLU A 235 -7.78 5.23 -6.67
C GLU A 235 -6.27 5.49 -6.57
N ALA A 236 -5.79 6.52 -7.28
CA ALA A 236 -4.40 6.94 -7.25
C ALA A 236 -3.92 7.39 -5.86
N ASN A 237 -4.82 7.63 -4.90
CA ASN A 237 -4.50 8.18 -3.59
C ASN A 237 -4.77 7.20 -2.45
N GLU A 238 -5.12 5.95 -2.74
CA GLU A 238 -5.44 4.95 -1.71
C GLU A 238 -4.33 4.81 -0.66
N TYR A 239 -3.08 4.90 -1.09
CA TYR A 239 -1.91 4.81 -0.22
C TYR A 239 -1.74 5.99 0.75
N ARG A 240 -2.43 7.11 0.52
CA ARG A 240 -2.42 8.31 1.39
C ARG A 240 -3.52 8.26 2.45
N LEU A 241 -4.42 7.27 2.38
CA LEU A 241 -5.53 7.13 3.32
C LEU A 241 -5.03 6.66 4.70
N ALA A 242 -5.87 6.82 5.71
CA ALA A 242 -5.59 6.31 7.04
C ALA A 242 -5.35 4.79 7.01
N SER A 243 -4.36 4.31 7.77
CA SER A 243 -3.94 2.91 7.80
C SER A 243 -5.09 1.92 8.04
N ASP A 244 -6.07 2.29 8.87
CA ASP A 244 -7.25 1.45 9.12
C ASP A 244 -8.16 1.31 7.89
N LEU A 245 -8.30 2.37 7.06
CA LEU A 245 -9.04 2.29 5.80
C LEU A 245 -8.28 1.43 4.80
N VAL A 246 -6.96 1.64 4.67
CA VAL A 246 -6.09 0.80 3.82
C VAL A 246 -6.16 -0.67 4.21
N ALA A 247 -6.21 -1.00 5.51
CA ALA A 247 -6.35 -2.37 5.98
C ALA A 247 -7.65 -3.03 5.52
N VAL A 248 -8.78 -2.29 5.54
CA VAL A 248 -10.08 -2.76 5.03
C VAL A 248 -10.01 -3.00 3.52
N LEU A 249 -9.44 -2.07 2.77
CA LEU A 249 -9.34 -2.18 1.31
C LEU A 249 -8.48 -3.37 0.87
N ARG A 250 -7.32 -3.57 1.50
CA ARG A 250 -6.47 -4.75 1.23
C ARG A 250 -7.15 -6.07 1.57
N ALA A 251 -7.89 -6.11 2.68
CA ALA A 251 -8.64 -7.31 3.06
C ALA A 251 -9.76 -7.60 2.06
N TRP A 252 -10.46 -6.56 1.60
CA TRP A 252 -11.48 -6.65 0.56
C TRP A 252 -10.90 -7.19 -0.75
N GLU A 253 -9.79 -6.64 -1.24
CA GLU A 253 -9.14 -7.11 -2.47
C GLU A 253 -8.75 -8.59 -2.40
N LEU A 254 -8.18 -9.03 -1.27
CA LEU A 254 -7.84 -10.43 -1.06
C LEU A 254 -9.08 -11.32 -1.00
N LEU A 255 -10.17 -10.84 -0.39
CA LEU A 255 -11.43 -11.56 -0.31
C LEU A 255 -12.04 -11.77 -1.71
N VAL A 256 -12.06 -10.72 -2.54
CA VAL A 256 -12.55 -10.80 -3.92
C VAL A 256 -11.65 -11.70 -4.77
N ALA A 257 -10.34 -11.45 -4.79
CA ALA A 257 -9.41 -12.13 -5.67
C ALA A 257 -9.21 -13.61 -5.30
N LYS A 258 -9.05 -13.90 -4.01
CA LYS A 258 -8.58 -15.21 -3.51
C LYS A 258 -9.58 -15.90 -2.58
N GLY A 259 -10.67 -15.25 -2.20
CA GLY A 259 -11.63 -15.83 -1.26
C GLY A 259 -11.01 -16.07 0.12
N ARG A 260 -10.12 -15.18 0.57
CA ARG A 260 -9.46 -15.26 1.89
C ARG A 260 -9.16 -13.88 2.44
N LEU A 261 -9.01 -13.79 3.75
CA LEU A 261 -8.59 -12.57 4.44
C LEU A 261 -7.09 -12.63 4.82
N PRO A 262 -6.43 -11.49 5.12
CA PRO A 262 -5.05 -11.47 5.61
C PRO A 262 -4.88 -12.28 6.90
N SER A 263 -3.73 -12.94 7.07
CA SER A 263 -3.42 -13.86 8.18
C SER A 263 -3.16 -13.20 9.55
N GLN A 264 -3.84 -12.09 9.87
CA GLN A 264 -3.60 -11.31 11.11
C GLN A 264 -4.89 -11.02 11.91
N ILE A 265 -5.98 -11.77 11.68
CA ILE A 265 -7.25 -11.56 12.40
C ILE A 265 -7.31 -12.39 13.71
N SER A 266 -6.30 -13.22 14.00
CA SER A 266 -6.28 -14.09 15.18
C SER A 266 -5.09 -13.79 16.10
N SER A 267 -5.05 -12.59 16.71
CA SER A 267 -4.18 -12.36 17.87
C SER A 267 -4.53 -11.07 18.59
N GLN A 268 -5.72 -11.02 19.22
CA GLN A 268 -5.95 -10.25 20.45
C GLN A 268 -6.98 -10.98 21.30
N THR A 269 -6.54 -12.02 22.00
CA THR A 269 -7.12 -12.47 23.26
C THR A 269 -5.96 -12.97 24.11
N SER A 270 -5.49 -12.12 25.01
CA SER A 270 -4.79 -12.49 26.23
C SER A 270 -5.49 -11.74 27.35
#